data_AF-A0A392P8K2-F1
#
_entry.id   AF-A0A392P8K2-F1
#
_cell.length_a   1.000
_cell.length_b   1.000
_cell.length_c   1.000
_cell.angle_alpha   90.00
_cell.angle_beta   90.00
_cell.angle_gamma   90.00
#
_symmetry.space_group_name_H-M   'P 1'
#
loop_
_entity.id
_entity.type
_entity.pdbx_description
1 polymer ?
#
loop_
_entity_poly.entity_id
_entity_poly.type
_entity_poly.pdbx_seq_one_letter_code
_entity_poly.pdbx_strand_id
1 'polypeptide(L)'
;QVVVAVRNKGGDEAVFQSLSRARELYRSRLQQNSAVDQLASLFAECAIAEVQPAMIEPSATNITNPSVTPDGNGTSILAESGRMQVVLDAVSDGSSFICLKCGGLVSIQRKDEHYAYWCC
;
A
#
# COMPACT_ATOMS: atom_id res chain seq x y z
N GLN A 1 -67.08 3.53 1.07
CA GLN A 1 -65.94 4.43 0.78
C GLN A 1 -65.31 4.87 2.11
N VAL A 2 -64.41 4.08 2.71
CA VAL A 2 -63.69 4.41 3.97
C VAL A 2 -62.23 3.88 3.98
N VAL A 3 -61.85 2.98 3.06
CA VAL A 3 -60.52 2.33 3.08
C VAL A 3 -59.38 3.23 2.59
N VAL A 4 -59.67 4.29 1.84
CA VAL A 4 -58.65 5.19 1.27
C VAL A 4 -58.20 6.26 2.27
N ALA A 5 -58.96 6.52 3.34
CA ALA A 5 -58.68 7.59 4.30
C ALA A 5 -57.59 7.24 5.35
N VAL A 6 -57.25 5.96 5.51
CA VAL A 6 -56.26 5.51 6.51
C VAL A 6 -54.83 5.43 5.93
N ARG A 7 -54.68 5.27 4.61
CA ARG A 7 -53.35 5.25 3.95
C ARG A 7 -52.64 6.61 3.96
N ASN A 8 -53.38 7.72 3.91
CA ASN A 8 -52.81 9.07 3.79
C ASN A 8 -52.46 9.76 5.12
N LYS A 9 -52.84 9.21 6.30
CA LYS A 9 -52.61 9.87 7.60
C LYS A 9 -51.57 9.21 8.50
N GLY A 10 -51.19 7.96 8.24
CA GLY A 10 -50.21 7.24 9.05
C GLY A 10 -48.97 6.76 8.29
N GLY A 11 -49.13 6.36 7.02
CA GLY A 11 -48.02 5.86 6.21
C GLY A 11 -47.00 6.95 5.85
N ASP A 12 -47.48 8.07 5.32
CA ASP A 12 -46.62 9.17 4.89
C ASP A 12 -45.90 9.85 6.06
N GLU A 13 -46.56 9.96 7.22
CA GLU A 13 -45.96 10.49 8.44
C GLU A 13 -44.83 9.59 8.94
N ALA A 14 -45.03 8.26 8.94
CA ALA A 14 -44.00 7.30 9.32
C ALA A 14 -42.79 7.33 8.34
N VAL A 15 -43.05 7.52 7.04
CA VAL A 15 -42.01 7.71 6.03
C VAL A 15 -41.25 9.00 6.26
N PHE A 16 -41.94 10.11 6.50
CA PHE A 16 -41.34 11.41 6.76
C PHE A 16 -40.45 11.40 8.01
N GLN A 17 -40.92 10.78 9.09
CA GLN A 17 -40.14 10.60 10.33
C GLN A 17 -38.91 9.73 10.11
N SER A 18 -39.05 8.63 9.38
CA SER A 18 -37.93 7.73 9.07
C SER A 18 -36.87 8.43 8.22
N LEU A 19 -37.29 9.19 7.21
CA LEU A 19 -36.38 9.93 6.33
C LEU A 19 -35.70 11.10 7.06
N SER A 20 -36.44 11.81 7.91
CA SER A 20 -35.90 12.87 8.76
C SER A 20 -34.84 12.33 9.71
N ARG A 21 -35.11 11.18 10.35
CA ARG A 21 -34.14 10.49 11.21
C ARG A 21 -32.90 10.04 10.45
N ALA A 22 -33.07 9.47 9.25
CA ALA A 22 -31.94 9.07 8.41
C ALA A 22 -31.05 10.27 8.02
N ARG A 23 -31.67 11.42 7.71
CA ARG A 23 -30.96 12.67 7.39
C ARG A 23 -30.19 13.21 8.59
N GLU A 24 -30.76 13.17 9.79
CA GLU A 24 -30.10 13.57 11.04
C GLU A 24 -28.83 12.71 11.28
N LEU A 25 -28.97 11.39 11.14
CA LEU A 25 -27.87 10.45 11.31
C LEU A 25 -26.76 10.67 10.28
N TYR A 26 -27.12 10.92 9.02
CA TYR A 26 -26.14 11.23 7.97
C TYR A 26 -25.35 12.51 8.30
N ARG A 27 -26.03 13.57 8.74
CA ARG A 27 -25.36 14.82 9.14
C ARG A 27 -24.46 14.64 10.34
N SER A 28 -24.93 13.89 11.36
CA SER A 28 -24.12 13.57 12.53
C SER A 28 -22.87 12.81 12.13
N ARG A 29 -22.98 11.79 11.26
CA ARG A 29 -21.82 11.06 10.72
C ARG A 29 -20.86 11.96 9.94
N LEU A 30 -21.37 12.86 9.12
CA LEU A 30 -20.55 13.80 8.36
C LEU A 30 -19.76 14.74 9.29
N GLN A 31 -20.39 15.22 10.36
CA GLN A 31 -19.72 16.02 11.39
C GLN A 31 -18.67 15.22 12.15
N GLN A 32 -18.95 13.95 12.48
CA GLN A 32 -17.98 13.05 13.14
C GLN A 32 -16.75 12.78 12.27
N ASN A 33 -16.93 12.70 10.95
CA ASN A 33 -15.82 12.47 10.01
C ASN A 33 -15.00 13.73 9.69
N SER A 34 -15.41 14.91 10.15
CA SER A 34 -14.73 16.17 9.84
C SER A 34 -13.25 16.21 10.24
N ALA A 35 -12.86 15.52 11.33
CA ALA A 35 -11.46 15.42 11.74
C ALA A 35 -10.64 14.53 10.79
N VAL A 36 -11.25 13.45 10.28
CA VAL A 36 -10.63 12.56 9.29
C VAL A 36 -10.44 13.29 7.95
N ASP A 37 -11.43 14.07 7.53
CA ASP A 37 -11.35 14.88 6.30
C ASP A 37 -10.30 15.99 6.41
N GLN A 38 -10.13 16.60 7.59
CA GLN A 38 -9.05 17.55 7.86
C GLN A 38 -7.67 16.87 7.78
N LEU A 39 -7.51 15.68 8.37
CA LEU A 39 -6.27 14.93 8.26
C LEU A 39 -5.95 14.54 6.81
N ALA A 40 -6.95 14.08 6.05
CA ALA A 40 -6.79 13.75 4.64
C ALA A 40 -6.33 14.97 3.82
N SER A 41 -6.90 16.15 4.10
CA SER A 41 -6.46 17.41 3.49
C SER A 41 -5.01 17.75 3.82
N LEU A 42 -4.61 17.62 5.10
CA LEU A 42 -3.21 17.84 5.52
C LEU A 42 -2.24 16.88 4.84
N PHE A 43 -2.60 15.60 4.69
CA PHE A 43 -1.76 14.63 3.99
C PHE A 43 -1.66 14.92 2.48
N ALA A 44 -2.72 15.44 1.88
CA ALA A 44 -2.68 15.89 0.48
C ALA A 44 -1.78 17.13 0.30
N GLU A 45 -1.71 18.02 1.29
CA GLU A 45 -0.79 19.16 1.30
C GLU A 45 0.66 18.78 1.58
N CYS A 46 0.89 17.72 2.37
CA CYS A 46 2.22 17.13 2.58
C CYS A 46 2.65 16.26 1.39
N ALA A 47 2.86 16.86 0.23
CA ALA A 47 3.58 16.22 -0.85
C ALA A 47 5.04 15.96 -0.39
N ILE A 48 5.43 14.69 -0.26
CA ILE A 48 6.82 14.31 -0.01
C ILE A 48 7.60 14.69 -1.28
N ALA A 49 8.41 15.75 -1.19
CA ALA A 49 9.31 16.12 -2.27
C ALA A 49 10.33 14.98 -2.44
N GLU A 50 10.24 14.28 -3.56
CA GLU A 50 11.25 13.30 -3.98
C GLU A 50 12.62 14.01 -3.99
N VAL A 51 13.53 13.55 -3.12
CA VAL A 51 14.87 14.10 -2.99
C VAL A 51 15.66 13.70 -4.23
N GLN A 52 15.93 14.65 -5.13
CA GLN A 52 16.92 14.40 -6.18
C GLN A 52 18.28 14.14 -5.52
N PRO A 53 18.99 13.06 -5.88
CA PRO A 53 20.34 12.84 -5.40
C PRO A 53 21.22 13.95 -5.97
N ALA A 54 21.65 14.86 -5.10
CA ALA A 54 22.65 15.86 -5.46
C ALA A 54 23.91 15.11 -5.89
N MET A 55 24.31 15.29 -7.15
CA MET A 55 25.57 14.75 -7.66
C MET A 55 26.71 15.42 -6.90
N ILE A 56 27.23 14.73 -5.91
CA ILE A 56 28.51 15.06 -5.28
C ILE A 56 29.56 14.55 -6.24
N GLU A 57 30.17 15.47 -7.01
CA GLU A 57 31.39 15.22 -7.77
C GLU A 57 32.46 14.64 -6.83
N PRO A 58 32.96 13.41 -7.05
CA PRO A 58 34.06 12.88 -6.28
C PRO A 58 35.37 13.39 -6.88
N SER A 59 35.95 14.41 -6.24
CA SER A 59 37.35 14.74 -6.41
C SER A 59 38.21 13.52 -6.12
N ALA A 60 39.16 13.26 -7.03
CA ALA A 60 39.98 12.05 -7.05
C ALA A 60 40.93 11.94 -5.85
N THR A 61 40.94 10.77 -5.21
CA THR A 61 42.12 10.28 -4.48
C THR A 61 42.13 8.75 -4.42
N ASN A 62 43.12 8.17 -5.10
CA ASN A 62 43.51 6.78 -5.03
C ASN A 62 43.91 6.40 -3.60
N ILE A 63 43.46 5.24 -3.09
CA ILE A 63 44.24 4.29 -2.28
C ILE A 63 43.60 2.90 -2.40
N THR A 64 44.43 1.95 -2.81
CA THR A 64 44.21 0.50 -2.93
C THR A 64 43.93 -0.16 -1.59
N ASN A 65 42.85 -0.94 -1.47
CA ASN A 65 42.65 -2.04 -0.50
C ASN A 65 41.47 -2.93 -0.96
N PRO A 66 41.56 -4.28 -0.99
CA PRO A 66 40.42 -5.14 -1.28
C PRO A 66 39.67 -5.42 0.03
N SER A 67 38.96 -4.42 0.51
CA SER A 67 38.04 -4.55 1.64
C SER A 67 36.66 -4.28 1.08
N VAL A 68 35.75 -5.26 1.25
CA VAL A 68 34.30 -5.18 1.05
C VAL A 68 33.86 -3.73 1.05
N THR A 69 33.64 -3.18 -0.14
CA THR A 69 33.00 -1.89 -0.28
C THR A 69 31.58 -2.08 0.21
N PRO A 70 31.14 -1.46 1.32
CA PRO A 70 29.73 -1.18 1.42
C PRO A 70 29.48 -0.26 0.23
N ASP A 71 28.62 -0.67 -0.72
CA ASP A 71 28.26 0.16 -1.85
C ASP A 71 27.78 1.51 -1.29
N GLY A 72 28.71 2.47 -1.26
CA GLY A 72 28.54 3.83 -0.77
C GLY A 72 27.89 4.71 -1.84
N ASN A 73 27.54 4.12 -2.99
CA ASN A 73 26.47 4.65 -3.79
C ASN A 73 25.20 4.45 -2.99
N GLY A 74 24.43 5.52 -2.78
CA GLY A 74 23.00 5.42 -2.52
C GLY A 74 22.29 4.76 -3.71
N THR A 75 22.66 3.53 -4.04
CA THR A 75 21.88 2.64 -4.88
C THR A 75 20.58 2.50 -4.13
N SER A 76 19.57 3.18 -4.64
CA SER A 76 18.20 3.05 -4.17
C SER A 76 17.92 1.58 -3.84
N ILE A 77 17.16 1.30 -2.79
CA ILE A 77 16.63 -0.06 -2.57
C ILE A 77 15.88 -0.60 -3.82
N LEU A 78 15.46 0.32 -4.70
CA LEU A 78 14.83 0.05 -5.99
C LEU A 78 15.84 -0.14 -7.14
N ALA A 79 17.13 0.14 -6.96
CA ALA A 79 18.16 -0.12 -7.95
C ALA A 79 18.33 -1.63 -8.17
N GLU A 80 18.44 -2.02 -9.44
CA GLU A 80 18.57 -3.43 -9.83
C GLU A 80 19.97 -4.02 -9.58
N SER A 81 20.97 -3.14 -9.52
CA SER A 81 22.34 -3.51 -9.17
C SER A 81 22.41 -4.14 -7.78
N GLY A 82 23.15 -5.24 -7.63
CA GLY A 82 23.32 -5.96 -6.37
C GLY A 82 22.20 -6.95 -6.01
N ARG A 83 20.97 -6.78 -6.51
CA ARG A 83 19.85 -7.71 -6.22
C ARG A 83 20.07 -9.12 -6.77
N MET A 84 20.76 -9.23 -7.91
CA MET A 84 21.11 -10.53 -8.48
C MET A 84 21.98 -11.35 -7.52
N GLN A 85 22.88 -10.71 -6.76
CA GLN A 85 23.74 -11.43 -5.82
C GLN A 85 22.92 -12.07 -4.69
N VAL A 86 21.92 -11.34 -4.17
CA VAL A 86 21.00 -11.88 -3.14
C VAL A 86 20.23 -13.09 -3.67
N VAL A 87 19.77 -13.04 -4.92
CA VAL A 87 19.09 -14.17 -5.57
C VAL A 87 20.02 -15.38 -5.71
N LEU A 88 21.25 -15.16 -6.16
CA LEU A 88 22.24 -16.23 -6.33
C LEU A 88 22.63 -16.87 -5.00
N ASP A 89 22.85 -16.06 -3.96
CA ASP A 89 23.24 -16.53 -2.64
C ASP A 89 22.12 -17.38 -2.01
N ALA A 90 20.87 -16.91 -2.08
CA ALA A 90 19.70 -17.61 -1.53
C ALA A 90 19.33 -18.90 -2.30
N VAL A 91 19.76 -19.04 -3.54
CA VAL A 91 19.65 -20.30 -4.29
C VAL A 91 20.82 -21.23 -3.95
N SER A 92 22.02 -20.67 -3.79
CA SER A 92 23.24 -21.43 -3.48
C SER A 92 23.23 -22.03 -2.07
N ASP A 93 22.65 -21.32 -1.09
CA ASP A 93 22.46 -21.81 0.28
C ASP A 93 21.29 -22.80 0.42
N GLY A 94 20.48 -22.97 -0.64
CA GLY A 94 19.33 -23.86 -0.67
C GLY A 94 18.17 -23.39 0.21
N SER A 95 18.11 -22.12 0.61
CA SER A 95 16.99 -21.56 1.37
C SER A 95 15.79 -21.23 0.46
N SER A 96 16.06 -20.95 -0.82
CA SER A 96 15.07 -20.52 -1.82
C SER A 96 15.24 -21.23 -3.17
N PHE A 97 14.20 -21.18 -4.00
CA PHE A 97 14.22 -21.65 -5.38
C PHE A 97 13.58 -20.63 -6.32
N ILE A 98 13.97 -20.64 -7.59
CA ILE A 98 13.33 -19.84 -8.63
C ILE A 98 12.19 -20.66 -9.23
N CYS A 99 10.95 -20.17 -9.13
CA CYS A 99 9.81 -20.79 -9.76
C CYS A 99 9.87 -20.58 -11.28
N LEU A 100 9.96 -21.66 -12.05
CA LEU A 100 10.05 -21.59 -13.51
C LEU A 100 8.75 -21.14 -14.19
N LYS A 101 7.62 -21.15 -13.47
CA LYS A 101 6.33 -20.71 -14.01
C LYS A 101 6.18 -19.19 -13.98
N CYS A 102 6.38 -18.57 -12.81
CA CYS A 102 6.19 -17.14 -12.62
C CYS A 102 7.50 -16.33 -12.56
N GLY A 103 8.67 -16.99 -12.52
CA GLY A 103 9.98 -16.35 -12.38
C GLY A 103 10.30 -15.85 -10.96
N GLY A 104 9.40 -16.05 -9.99
CA GLY A 104 9.58 -15.58 -8.62
C GLY A 104 10.60 -16.38 -7.83
N LEU A 105 11.37 -15.72 -6.96
CA LEU A 105 12.19 -16.35 -5.93
C LEU A 105 11.32 -16.68 -4.72
N VAL A 106 11.28 -17.94 -4.31
CA VAL A 106 10.39 -18.43 -3.26
C VAL A 106 11.17 -19.29 -2.28
N SER A 107 10.94 -19.12 -0.98
CA SER A 107 11.54 -20.00 0.03
C SER A 107 11.16 -21.47 -0.20
N ILE A 108 12.11 -22.38 -0.03
CA ILE A 108 11.87 -23.82 -0.18
C ILE A 108 10.75 -24.30 0.74
N GLN A 109 10.64 -23.75 1.95
CA GLN A 109 9.63 -24.16 2.93
C GLN A 109 8.19 -23.90 2.45
N ARG A 110 7.98 -22.93 1.56
CA ARG A 110 6.66 -22.55 1.04
C ARG A 110 6.46 -22.96 -0.42
N LYS A 111 7.30 -23.86 -0.93
CA LYS A 111 7.24 -24.32 -2.32
C LYS A 111 5.86 -24.87 -2.69
N ASP A 112 5.30 -25.72 -1.84
CA ASP A 112 4.01 -26.37 -2.11
C ASP A 112 2.85 -25.38 -2.03
N GLU A 113 2.85 -24.50 -1.02
CA GLU A 113 1.86 -23.42 -0.89
C GLU A 113 1.90 -22.46 -2.08
N HIS A 114 3.11 -22.12 -2.56
CA HIS A 114 3.30 -21.30 -3.73
C HIS A 114 2.65 -21.94 -4.96
N TYR A 115 2.94 -23.21 -5.24
CA TYR A 115 2.33 -23.89 -6.38
C TYR A 115 0.82 -24.06 -6.24
N ALA A 116 0.31 -24.23 -5.02
CA ALA A 116 -1.11 -24.46 -4.76
C ALA A 116 -1.94 -23.17 -4.83
N TYR A 117 -1.42 -22.03 -4.38
CA TYR A 117 -2.25 -20.85 -4.11
C TYR A 117 -1.74 -19.54 -4.72
N TRP A 118 -0.44 -19.41 -5.04
CA TRP A 118 0.16 -18.11 -5.38
C TRP A 118 0.80 -18.06 -6.77
N CYS A 119 1.16 -19.21 -7.34
CA CYS A 119 1.79 -19.29 -8.65
C CYS A 119 0.75 -19.10 -9.75
N CYS A 120 0.46 -17.84 -10.08
CA CYS A 120 -0.31 -17.44 -11.25
C CYS A 120 0.55 -17.34 -12.52
#